data_AF-A0A7J6SCQ0-F1
#
_entry.id   AF-A0A7J6SCQ0-F1
#
_cell.length_a   1.000
_cell.length_b   1.000
_cell.length_c   1.000
_cell.angle_alpha   90.00
_cell.angle_beta   90.00
_cell.angle_gamma   90.00
#
_symmetry.space_group_name_H-M   'P 1'
#
loop_
_entity.id
_entity.type
_entity.pdbx_description
1 polymer ?
#
loop_
_entity_poly.entity_id
_entity_poly.type
_entity_poly.pdbx_seq_one_letter_code
_entity_poly.pdbx_strand_id
1 'polypeptide(L)'
;MAIHLRHFIWFLAGLAEAQINLAIAQERVPLKRGAELGTTDFHSRFGILRHLLSLRLRPPDDTPGELFGGLTSLTVSSDGTQLLALDKKGYFTKFRVQHGDDGSTLKIGEVALYEMKAANGSSLVDNSTATTKSFGGLAAAGDGYYADGARLYVGEIRSGELVGFPNGVTSSRSEMVDLGRDVGRCPGNTGPGPLQYKDLDEGILLVLCGRPEGGRGTIPIWSYNMVKKQAAEFSMESVDSFDVVDITELPSGDLLLLMRRRGGDNGPTVKIAYVRWSEISKAISSKGSVPYEMLATIREEDGYDVDNMEGIAARQDRESRRVLIYLLSNNNFEKTRATLLWAFEWLPDSDAIAGDAGSSKSWWSSLLILVMVVLGAIIIVVMMITCCRQAHLSPPLQRLRAPSGQRILGRRSAAATYYRGEFSSSDDDDEFELGVLPGSARIE
;
A
#
# COMPACT_ATOMS: atom_id res chain seq x y z
N MET A 1 31.68 49.80 -26.94
CA MET A 1 32.58 48.62 -26.91
C MET A 1 32.25 47.87 -25.65
N ALA A 2 31.50 46.78 -25.80
CA ALA A 2 31.02 45.93 -24.72
C ALA A 2 32.16 45.04 -24.18
N ILE A 3 31.84 44.33 -23.10
CA ILE A 3 32.59 43.22 -22.47
C ILE A 3 33.53 43.65 -21.34
N HIS A 4 33.02 43.58 -20.10
CA HIS A 4 33.53 42.72 -19.02
C HIS A 4 32.83 43.10 -17.70
N LEU A 5 31.60 42.58 -17.51
CA LEU A 5 30.95 42.55 -16.20
C LEU A 5 30.24 41.20 -16.01
N ARG A 6 31.05 40.13 -15.98
CA ARG A 6 30.71 38.82 -15.42
C ARG A 6 31.95 38.40 -14.65
N HIS A 7 31.79 37.72 -13.51
CA HIS A 7 32.80 37.45 -12.47
C HIS A 7 32.95 38.52 -11.38
N PHE A 8 31.89 38.93 -10.67
CA PHE A 8 32.08 39.44 -9.30
C PHE A 8 30.79 39.49 -8.46
N ILE A 9 30.07 38.36 -8.30
CA ILE A 9 29.15 38.17 -7.16
C ILE A 9 29.16 36.68 -6.78
N TRP A 10 30.15 36.27 -5.98
CA TRP A 10 30.18 34.97 -5.28
C TRP A 10 30.94 35.05 -3.96
N PHE A 11 30.90 36.21 -3.29
CA PHE A 11 31.47 36.34 -1.94
C PHE A 11 30.57 37.25 -1.12
N LEU A 12 29.66 36.62 -0.37
CA LEU A 12 29.13 37.01 0.96
C LEU A 12 27.78 36.31 1.19
N ALA A 13 27.83 35.04 1.58
CA ALA A 13 26.76 34.39 2.34
C ALA A 13 27.41 33.33 3.24
N GLY A 14 27.34 33.53 4.55
CA GLY A 14 27.76 32.53 5.53
C GLY A 14 26.87 31.29 5.45
N LEU A 15 27.48 30.12 5.62
CA LEU A 15 26.83 28.82 5.91
C LEU A 15 25.52 28.58 5.14
N ALA A 16 25.54 28.69 3.82
CA ALA A 16 24.45 28.20 2.99
C ALA A 16 24.66 26.70 2.77
N GLU A 17 23.72 25.89 3.28
CA GLU A 17 23.58 24.48 2.91
C GLU A 17 23.61 24.35 1.38
N ALA A 18 24.48 23.49 0.85
CA ALA A 18 24.67 23.32 -0.59
C ALA A 18 23.49 22.56 -1.21
N GLN A 19 22.35 23.24 -1.34
CA GLN A 19 21.18 22.76 -2.08
C GLN A 19 21.18 23.35 -3.50
N ILE A 20 20.82 22.53 -4.49
CA ILE A 20 20.66 22.96 -5.88
C ILE A 20 19.16 23.00 -6.18
N ASN A 21 18.64 24.17 -6.51
CA ASN A 21 17.24 24.32 -6.90
C ASN A 21 17.10 24.12 -8.41
N LEU A 22 16.21 23.22 -8.81
CA LEU A 22 15.87 22.97 -10.20
C LEU A 22 14.47 23.47 -10.50
N ALA A 23 14.34 24.22 -11.59
CA ALA A 23 13.04 24.36 -12.23
C ALA A 23 12.72 23.02 -12.90
N ILE A 24 11.54 22.46 -12.66
CA ILE A 24 11.07 21.24 -13.35
C ILE A 24 9.76 21.58 -14.04
N ALA A 25 9.76 21.47 -15.37
CA ALA A 25 8.54 21.53 -16.14
C ALA A 25 7.71 20.28 -15.85
N GLN A 26 6.40 20.45 -15.69
CA GLN A 26 5.46 19.36 -15.46
C GLN A 26 4.31 19.42 -16.46
N GLU A 27 3.93 18.27 -16.97
CA GLU A 27 2.84 18.11 -17.93
C GLU A 27 1.94 16.97 -17.49
N ARG A 28 0.62 17.18 -17.46
CA ARG A 28 -0.33 16.10 -17.17
C ARG A 28 -0.43 15.18 -18.38
N VAL A 29 -0.29 13.87 -18.15
CA VAL A 29 -0.44 12.86 -19.19
C VAL A 29 -1.75 12.12 -18.98
N PRO A 30 -2.70 12.16 -19.93
CA PRO A 30 -3.88 11.32 -19.88
C PRO A 30 -3.50 9.86 -20.13
N LEU A 31 -4.21 8.91 -19.52
CA LEU A 31 -4.08 7.50 -19.88
C LEU A 31 -4.55 7.34 -21.34
N LYS A 32 -3.66 6.94 -22.27
CA LYS A 32 -3.92 7.00 -23.73
C LYS A 32 -5.22 6.30 -24.14
N ARG A 33 -5.58 5.18 -23.51
CA ARG A 33 -6.78 4.39 -23.86
C ARG A 33 -8.11 5.09 -23.55
N GLY A 34 -8.14 6.03 -22.60
CA GLY A 34 -9.33 6.85 -22.32
C GLY A 34 -9.58 7.93 -23.37
N ALA A 35 -8.53 8.41 -24.05
CA ALA A 35 -8.64 9.43 -25.08
C ALA A 35 -9.11 8.87 -26.44
N GLU A 36 -8.75 7.62 -26.77
CA GLU A 36 -9.09 6.98 -28.05
C GLU A 36 -10.53 6.46 -28.12
N LEU A 37 -11.17 6.17 -26.99
CA LEU A 37 -12.51 5.57 -26.95
C LEU A 37 -13.65 6.56 -26.67
N GLY A 38 -13.34 7.84 -26.39
CA GLY A 38 -14.37 8.85 -26.09
C GLY A 38 -15.25 8.52 -24.87
N THR A 39 -14.82 7.59 -24.02
CA THR A 39 -15.52 7.17 -22.80
C THR A 39 -14.81 7.73 -21.57
N THR A 40 -15.58 8.20 -20.58
CA THR A 40 -15.03 8.80 -19.36
C THR A 40 -14.71 7.81 -18.24
N ASP A 41 -15.09 6.52 -18.37
CA ASP A 41 -15.40 5.74 -17.16
C ASP A 41 -14.84 4.31 -17.06
N PHE A 42 -13.96 3.85 -17.96
CA PHE A 42 -13.41 2.48 -17.83
C PHE A 42 -11.93 2.35 -18.21
N HIS A 43 -11.02 3.17 -17.65
CA HIS A 43 -9.56 2.90 -17.65
C HIS A 43 -8.79 3.52 -16.47
N SER A 44 -9.48 4.08 -15.47
CA SER A 44 -8.85 4.69 -14.29
C SER A 44 -8.57 3.69 -13.16
N ARG A 45 -8.70 2.37 -13.37
CA ARG A 45 -8.46 1.36 -12.34
C ARG A 45 -7.48 0.29 -12.80
N PHE A 46 -6.54 -0.06 -11.93
CA PHE A 46 -5.53 -1.10 -12.09
C PHE A 46 -5.63 -2.06 -10.91
N GLY A 47 -6.48 -3.09 -11.05
CA GLY A 47 -6.92 -3.88 -9.90
C GLY A 47 -7.58 -2.97 -8.87
N ILE A 48 -7.04 -2.97 -7.64
CA ILE A 48 -7.55 -2.16 -6.53
C ILE A 48 -7.03 -0.71 -6.49
N LEU A 49 -6.29 -0.27 -7.52
CA LEU A 49 -5.75 1.08 -7.59
C LEU A 49 -6.55 1.95 -8.55
N ARG A 50 -7.17 3.02 -8.04
CA ARG A 50 -7.75 4.06 -8.88
C ARG A 50 -6.69 5.11 -9.24
N HIS A 51 -6.35 5.22 -10.51
CA HIS A 51 -5.53 6.30 -11.04
C HIS A 51 -6.19 7.66 -10.80
N LEU A 52 -5.39 8.61 -10.31
CA LEU A 52 -5.80 9.99 -10.08
C LEU A 52 -5.17 10.89 -11.13
N LEU A 53 -3.87 10.73 -11.37
CA LEU A 53 -3.10 11.52 -12.33
C LEU A 53 -1.74 10.90 -12.67
N SER A 54 -1.20 11.35 -13.79
CA SER A 54 0.18 11.13 -14.20
C SER A 54 0.79 12.46 -14.62
N LEU A 55 2.01 12.75 -14.15
CA LEU A 55 2.81 13.89 -14.57
C LEU A 55 4.08 13.42 -15.28
N ARG A 56 4.44 14.09 -16.37
CA ARG A 56 5.80 14.07 -16.93
C ARG A 56 6.59 15.22 -16.36
N LEU A 57 7.73 14.92 -15.78
CA LEU A 57 8.67 15.85 -15.19
C LEU A 57 9.89 15.95 -16.11
N ARG A 58 10.22 17.17 -16.51
CA ARG A 58 11.40 17.46 -17.34
C ARG A 58 12.18 18.65 -16.77
N PRO A 59 13.50 18.53 -16.56
CA PRO A 59 14.33 19.69 -16.31
C PRO A 59 14.45 20.54 -17.59
N PRO A 60 14.78 21.84 -17.48
CA PRO A 60 15.19 22.68 -18.61
C PRO A 60 16.30 22.02 -19.43
N ASP A 61 16.29 22.24 -20.74
CA ASP A 61 17.23 21.59 -21.68
C ASP A 61 18.71 21.86 -21.34
N ASP A 62 18.99 23.03 -20.77
CA ASP A 62 20.31 23.49 -20.32
C ASP A 62 20.74 22.91 -18.96
N THR A 63 19.85 22.20 -18.26
CA THR A 63 20.21 21.49 -17.02
C THR A 63 21.24 20.39 -17.34
N PRO A 64 22.37 20.33 -16.62
CA PRO A 64 23.31 19.22 -16.76
C PRO A 64 22.61 17.88 -16.58
N GLY A 65 22.84 16.94 -17.50
CA GLY A 65 22.06 15.69 -17.58
C GLY A 65 22.23 14.80 -16.36
N GLU A 66 23.32 14.97 -15.62
CA GLU A 66 23.65 14.27 -14.39
C GLU A 66 22.85 14.72 -13.16
N LEU A 67 22.14 15.87 -13.21
CA LEU A 67 21.44 16.43 -12.05
C LEU A 67 20.01 15.93 -11.90
N PHE A 68 19.39 15.34 -12.92
CA PHE A 68 18.02 14.87 -12.78
C PHE A 68 17.76 13.71 -13.72
N GLY A 69 17.28 12.59 -13.16
CA GLY A 69 16.87 11.45 -13.96
C GLY A 69 17.23 10.08 -13.41
N GLY A 70 18.03 10.00 -12.35
CA GLY A 70 18.49 8.74 -11.75
C GLY A 70 17.68 8.29 -10.55
N LEU A 71 16.39 8.63 -10.46
CA LEU A 71 15.59 8.48 -9.25
C LEU A 71 15.22 7.01 -8.97
N THR A 72 15.71 6.41 -7.89
CA THR A 72 15.65 4.96 -7.62
C THR A 72 14.74 4.52 -6.47
N SER A 73 14.24 5.43 -5.63
CA SER A 73 13.32 5.13 -4.53
C SER A 73 12.55 6.39 -4.14
N LEU A 74 11.39 6.25 -3.50
CA LEU A 74 10.51 7.36 -3.15
C LEU A 74 9.95 7.22 -1.73
N THR A 75 9.80 8.35 -1.06
CA THR A 75 9.00 8.44 0.17
C THR A 75 8.21 9.75 0.20
N VAL A 76 7.15 9.82 1.01
CA VAL A 76 6.22 10.96 1.08
C VAL A 76 5.97 11.39 2.53
N SER A 77 6.00 12.69 2.79
CA SER A 77 5.74 13.21 4.13
C SER A 77 4.30 12.91 4.57
N SER A 78 4.08 12.78 5.89
CA SER A 78 2.76 12.43 6.44
C SER A 78 1.68 13.50 6.20
N ASP A 79 2.06 14.73 5.86
CA ASP A 79 1.16 15.81 5.42
C ASP A 79 0.97 15.85 3.89
N GLY A 80 1.71 15.02 3.14
CA GLY A 80 1.68 14.98 1.68
C GLY A 80 2.37 16.15 0.97
N THR A 81 2.91 17.14 1.69
CA THR A 81 3.45 18.36 1.05
C THR A 81 4.85 18.17 0.47
N GLN A 82 5.49 17.04 0.74
CA GLN A 82 6.85 16.74 0.29
C GLN A 82 6.96 15.30 -0.19
N LEU A 83 7.53 15.13 -1.38
CA LEU A 83 8.09 13.85 -1.83
C LEU A 83 9.61 13.94 -1.72
N LEU A 84 10.24 12.85 -1.31
CA LEU A 84 11.68 12.70 -1.32
C LEU A 84 12.06 11.48 -2.14
N ALA A 85 12.81 11.71 -3.21
CA ALA A 85 13.39 10.65 -4.00
C ALA A 85 14.89 10.51 -3.73
N LEU A 86 15.39 9.28 -3.76
CA LEU A 86 16.82 9.00 -3.83
C LEU A 86 17.26 8.99 -5.28
N ASP A 87 18.38 9.63 -5.60
CA ASP A 87 19.03 9.53 -6.90
C ASP A 87 20.26 8.60 -6.82
N LYS A 88 20.39 7.70 -7.81
CA LYS A 88 21.49 6.73 -7.88
C LYS A 88 22.89 7.35 -7.88
N LYS A 89 23.04 8.62 -8.24
CA LYS A 89 24.31 9.35 -8.22
C LYS A 89 24.62 10.01 -6.88
N GLY A 90 23.79 9.87 -5.84
CA GLY A 90 24.11 10.37 -4.50
C GLY A 90 23.49 11.73 -4.17
N TYR A 91 22.34 12.04 -4.76
CA TYR A 91 21.51 13.17 -4.35
C TYR A 91 20.23 12.68 -3.68
N PHE A 92 19.79 13.45 -2.69
CA PHE A 92 18.40 13.47 -2.27
C PHE A 92 17.65 14.53 -3.09
N THR A 93 16.58 14.14 -3.77
CA THR A 93 15.73 15.06 -4.55
C THR A 93 14.40 15.27 -3.85
N LYS A 94 14.22 16.44 -3.24
CA LYS A 94 12.95 16.85 -2.63
C LYS A 94 12.08 17.54 -3.67
N PHE A 95 10.82 17.15 -3.73
CA PHE A 95 9.76 17.85 -4.43
C PHE A 95 8.80 18.44 -3.39
N ARG A 96 8.52 19.74 -3.48
CA ARG A 96 7.32 20.29 -2.83
C ARG A 96 6.10 19.90 -3.66
N VAL A 97 5.05 19.48 -3.00
CA VAL A 97 3.82 19.02 -3.62
C VAL A 97 2.65 19.82 -3.07
N GLN A 98 1.75 20.22 -3.97
CA GLN A 98 0.48 20.83 -3.64
C GLN A 98 -0.62 19.92 -4.18
N HIS A 99 -1.49 19.44 -3.28
CA HIS A 99 -2.70 18.72 -3.64
C HIS A 99 -3.85 19.71 -3.82
N GLY A 100 -4.72 19.46 -4.79
CA GLY A 100 -6.01 20.16 -4.85
C GLY A 100 -7.04 19.46 -3.97
N ASP A 101 -8.09 20.21 -3.61
CA ASP A 101 -9.12 19.79 -2.65
C ASP A 101 -9.85 18.49 -3.05
N ASP A 102 -9.94 18.20 -4.35
CA ASP A 102 -10.57 16.98 -4.88
C ASP A 102 -9.68 15.73 -4.76
N GLY A 103 -8.40 15.91 -4.41
CA GLY A 103 -7.36 14.87 -4.40
C GLY A 103 -6.97 14.33 -5.78
N SER A 104 -7.55 14.86 -6.86
CA SER A 104 -7.23 14.48 -8.25
C SER A 104 -6.23 15.44 -8.91
N THR A 105 -5.93 16.54 -8.21
CA THR A 105 -4.95 17.54 -8.62
C THR A 105 -3.68 17.39 -7.77
N LEU A 106 -2.54 17.33 -8.45
CA LEU A 106 -1.20 17.35 -7.85
C LEU A 106 -0.32 18.27 -8.69
N LYS A 107 0.34 19.20 -8.02
CA LYS A 107 1.30 20.11 -8.64
C LYS A 107 2.65 20.00 -7.94
N ILE A 108 3.70 19.84 -8.73
CA ILE A 108 5.08 19.94 -8.28
C ILE A 108 5.46 21.42 -8.20
N GLY A 109 5.91 21.85 -7.02
CA GLY A 109 6.43 23.18 -6.78
C GLY A 109 7.94 23.22 -6.95
N GLU A 110 8.62 23.75 -5.93
CA GLU A 110 10.08 23.76 -5.84
C GLU A 110 10.65 22.33 -5.81
N VAL A 111 11.69 22.10 -6.62
CA VAL A 111 12.49 20.88 -6.59
C VAL A 111 13.91 21.25 -6.15
N ALA A 112 14.37 20.59 -5.09
CA ALA A 112 15.66 20.89 -4.46
C ALA A 112 16.47 19.61 -4.29
N LEU A 113 17.73 19.66 -4.72
CA LEU A 113 18.69 18.59 -4.61
C LEU A 113 19.65 18.84 -3.46
N TYR A 114 19.94 17.80 -2.68
CA TYR A 114 20.86 17.82 -1.56
C TYR A 114 21.91 16.75 -1.77
N GLU A 115 23.17 17.16 -1.78
CA GLU A 115 24.28 16.22 -1.90
C GLU A 115 24.37 15.34 -0.65
N MET A 116 24.41 14.02 -0.85
CA MET A 116 24.77 13.11 0.23
C MET A 116 26.23 13.32 0.59
N LYS A 117 26.52 13.45 1.89
CA LYS A 117 27.88 13.59 2.42
C LYS A 117 28.34 12.29 3.07
N ALA A 118 29.56 11.87 2.78
CA ALA A 118 30.21 10.71 3.39
C ALA A 118 30.57 10.99 4.86
N ALA A 119 31.01 9.96 5.59
CA ALA A 119 31.42 10.09 7.00
C ALA A 119 32.55 11.11 7.23
N ASN A 120 33.46 11.26 6.26
CA ASN A 120 34.52 12.27 6.30
C ASN A 120 34.03 13.68 5.88
N GLY A 121 32.78 13.84 5.45
CA GLY A 121 32.17 15.08 4.97
C GLY A 121 32.35 15.35 3.47
N SER A 122 33.06 14.48 2.74
CA SER A 122 33.18 14.62 1.28
C SER A 122 31.86 14.31 0.58
N SER A 123 31.66 14.85 -0.62
CA SER A 123 30.49 14.49 -1.42
C SER A 123 30.50 13.00 -1.78
N LEU A 124 29.33 12.36 -1.71
CA LEU A 124 29.07 11.03 -2.28
C LEU A 124 28.56 11.11 -3.72
N VAL A 125 28.42 12.32 -4.28
CA VAL A 125 27.96 12.52 -5.64
C VAL A 125 28.95 11.88 -6.62
N ASP A 126 28.43 11.00 -7.48
CA ASP A 126 29.19 10.39 -8.57
C ASP A 126 28.90 11.05 -9.92
N ASN A 127 29.80 11.95 -10.31
CA ASN A 127 29.75 12.63 -11.62
C ASN A 127 30.45 11.84 -12.73
N SER A 128 30.93 10.63 -12.48
CA SER A 128 31.60 9.81 -13.50
C SER A 128 30.63 9.29 -14.56
N THR A 129 31.15 9.11 -15.77
CA THR A 129 30.42 8.48 -16.89
C THR A 129 30.27 6.97 -16.69
N ALA A 130 31.27 6.33 -16.06
CA ALA A 130 31.24 4.94 -15.65
C ALA A 130 31.00 4.85 -14.14
N THR A 131 29.72 4.99 -13.75
CA THR A 131 29.25 5.06 -12.35
C THR A 131 29.98 4.07 -11.43
N THR A 132 30.83 4.61 -10.57
CA THR A 132 31.65 3.92 -9.56
C THR A 132 30.88 3.62 -8.29
N LYS A 133 29.85 4.43 -7.98
CA LYS A 133 28.93 4.24 -6.86
C LYS A 133 27.49 4.37 -7.33
N SER A 134 26.62 3.49 -6.87
CA SER A 134 25.20 3.53 -7.22
C SER A 134 24.35 3.33 -5.98
N PHE A 135 23.42 4.23 -5.74
CA PHE A 135 22.54 4.18 -4.58
C PHE A 135 21.14 3.68 -4.95
N GLY A 136 20.56 2.88 -4.05
CA GLY A 136 19.21 2.32 -4.16
C GLY A 136 18.61 2.09 -2.78
N GLY A 137 17.28 2.20 -2.71
CA GLY A 137 16.53 2.02 -1.47
C GLY A 137 16.63 3.21 -0.54
N LEU A 138 15.48 3.68 -0.08
CA LEU A 138 15.39 4.78 0.86
C LEU A 138 14.40 4.41 1.95
N ALA A 139 14.90 4.26 3.17
CA ALA A 139 14.06 4.13 4.36
C ALA A 139 14.18 5.39 5.22
N ALA A 140 13.05 5.86 5.75
CA ALA A 140 13.00 7.00 6.65
C ALA A 140 12.48 6.57 8.02
N ALA A 141 13.19 6.97 9.08
CA ALA A 141 12.73 6.87 10.46
C ALA A 141 12.34 8.27 10.95
N GLY A 142 11.08 8.44 11.35
CA GLY A 142 10.53 9.72 11.84
C GLY A 142 9.71 10.50 10.80
N ASP A 143 9.00 11.52 11.29
CA ASP A 143 8.14 12.39 10.48
C ASP A 143 8.92 13.56 9.88
N GLY A 144 9.16 13.52 8.56
CA GLY A 144 9.63 14.67 7.76
C GLY A 144 11.15 14.79 7.60
N TYR A 145 11.62 14.76 6.36
CA TYR A 145 13.03 14.51 5.98
C TYR A 145 14.07 15.59 6.30
N TYR A 146 13.62 16.72 6.85
CA TYR A 146 14.45 17.87 7.25
C TYR A 146 14.29 18.21 8.73
N ALA A 147 13.36 17.54 9.43
CA ALA A 147 13.11 17.82 10.82
C ALA A 147 14.21 17.22 11.69
N ASP A 148 14.52 17.89 12.80
CA ASP A 148 15.38 17.33 13.83
C ASP A 148 14.83 15.97 14.29
N GLY A 149 15.63 14.92 14.12
CA GLY A 149 15.28 13.55 14.49
C GLY A 149 14.86 12.64 13.32
N ALA A 150 14.61 13.17 12.12
CA ALA A 150 14.40 12.32 10.95
C ALA A 150 15.73 11.70 10.50
N ARG A 151 15.77 10.37 10.42
CA ARG A 151 16.95 9.63 9.94
C ARG A 151 16.63 8.97 8.62
N LEU A 152 17.54 9.03 7.67
CA LEU A 152 17.43 8.31 6.41
C LEU A 152 18.45 7.18 6.36
N TYR A 153 18.08 6.07 5.74
CA TYR A 153 18.95 4.94 5.44
C TYR A 153 18.92 4.68 3.94
N VAL A 154 20.09 4.51 3.36
CA VAL A 154 20.29 4.34 1.92
C VAL A 154 21.21 3.15 1.66
N GLY A 155 20.85 2.31 0.69
CA GLY A 155 21.69 1.21 0.22
C GLY A 155 22.68 1.67 -0.85
N GLU A 156 23.92 1.21 -0.76
CA GLU A 156 24.89 1.30 -1.86
C GLU A 156 24.91 -0.06 -2.59
N ILE A 157 24.49 -0.06 -3.85
CA ILE A 157 24.19 -1.26 -4.64
C ILE A 157 25.47 -2.00 -5.08
N ARG A 158 26.65 -1.38 -5.07
CA ARG A 158 27.90 -2.02 -5.52
C ARG A 158 28.71 -2.64 -4.38
N SER A 159 28.73 -2.02 -3.20
CA SER A 159 29.42 -2.48 -2.00
C SER A 159 28.52 -3.31 -1.09
N GLY A 160 27.20 -3.14 -1.20
CA GLY A 160 26.23 -3.75 -0.28
C GLY A 160 26.17 -3.10 1.09
N GLU A 161 26.78 -1.92 1.22
CA GLU A 161 26.78 -1.17 2.47
C GLU A 161 25.48 -0.40 2.65
N LEU A 162 25.11 -0.20 3.91
CA LEU A 162 24.03 0.68 4.30
C LEU A 162 24.59 1.95 4.94
N VAL A 163 24.11 3.08 4.44
CA VAL A 163 24.57 4.41 4.83
C VAL A 163 23.42 5.15 5.52
N GLY A 164 23.66 5.57 6.76
CA GLY A 164 22.73 6.36 7.57
C GLY A 164 23.00 7.86 7.46
N PHE A 165 21.93 8.65 7.51
CA PHE A 165 21.95 10.10 7.50
C PHE A 165 21.17 10.60 8.72
N PRO A 166 21.85 10.92 9.84
CA PRO A 166 21.22 11.12 11.14
C PRO A 166 20.33 12.36 11.24
N ASN A 167 20.52 13.35 10.37
CA ASN A 167 19.74 14.59 10.29
C ASN A 167 19.06 14.70 8.92
N GLY A 168 18.56 13.58 8.41
CA GLY A 168 17.95 13.49 7.09
C GLY A 168 18.85 14.04 5.99
N VAL A 169 18.28 14.76 5.04
CA VAL A 169 19.04 15.21 3.87
C VAL A 169 20.05 16.34 4.15
N THR A 170 19.94 17.00 5.31
CA THR A 170 20.88 18.07 5.75
C THR A 170 22.05 17.51 6.54
N SER A 171 22.14 16.18 6.66
CA SER A 171 23.27 15.49 7.29
C SER A 171 24.60 15.92 6.67
N SER A 172 25.39 16.65 7.46
CA SER A 172 26.75 17.06 7.08
C SER A 172 27.73 15.90 6.89
N ARG A 173 27.40 14.73 7.47
CA ARG A 173 28.17 13.48 7.44
C ARG A 173 27.19 12.32 7.52
N SER A 174 27.47 11.27 6.76
CA SER A 174 26.81 9.99 6.94
C SER A 174 27.47 9.14 8.03
N GLU A 175 26.78 8.10 8.45
CA GLU A 175 27.29 7.02 9.28
C GLU A 175 27.17 5.70 8.53
N MET A 176 28.14 4.80 8.70
CA MET A 176 27.99 3.44 8.21
C MET A 176 27.15 2.66 9.20
N VAL A 177 26.12 1.97 8.73
CA VAL A 177 25.33 1.07 9.57
C VAL A 177 25.99 -0.30 9.52
N ASP A 178 26.53 -0.75 10.65
CA ASP A 178 27.10 -2.09 10.77
C ASP A 178 25.99 -3.14 10.83
N LEU A 179 25.68 -3.70 9.67
CA LEU A 179 24.68 -4.77 9.54
C LEU A 179 25.27 -6.16 9.86
N GLY A 180 26.57 -6.28 10.13
CA GLY A 180 27.27 -7.56 10.18
C GLY A 180 27.66 -8.07 8.78
N ARG A 181 28.36 -9.22 8.73
CA ARG A 181 29.01 -9.67 7.49
C ARG A 181 28.06 -10.14 6.38
N ASP A 182 26.83 -10.54 6.70
CA ASP A 182 25.97 -11.27 5.75
C ASP A 182 24.69 -10.52 5.36
N VAL A 183 24.32 -9.47 6.09
CA VAL A 183 23.07 -8.74 5.86
C VAL A 183 23.24 -7.75 4.70
N GLY A 184 22.29 -7.77 3.76
CA GLY A 184 22.30 -6.87 2.61
C GLY A 184 23.27 -7.28 1.49
N ARG A 185 23.96 -8.41 1.62
CA ARG A 185 24.73 -9.01 0.52
C ARG A 185 23.78 -9.68 -0.46
N CYS A 186 23.46 -8.98 -1.53
CA CYS A 186 22.57 -9.49 -2.55
C CYS A 186 23.30 -10.31 -3.62
N PRO A 187 22.57 -11.26 -4.26
CA PRO A 187 23.15 -12.08 -5.31
C PRO A 187 23.84 -11.27 -6.40
N GLY A 188 24.90 -11.84 -6.98
CA GLY A 188 25.69 -11.18 -8.03
C GLY A 188 26.61 -10.05 -7.53
N ASN A 189 26.97 -10.06 -6.24
CA ASN A 189 27.75 -9.01 -5.57
C ASN A 189 27.09 -7.63 -5.70
N THR A 190 25.78 -7.60 -5.45
CA THR A 190 25.03 -6.36 -5.40
C THR A 190 24.62 -6.05 -3.96
N GLY A 191 24.25 -4.81 -3.71
CA GLY A 191 23.69 -4.34 -2.47
C GLY A 191 22.17 -4.35 -2.46
N PRO A 192 21.57 -3.97 -1.32
CA PRO A 192 20.14 -3.95 -1.19
C PRO A 192 19.51 -2.94 -2.15
N GLY A 193 18.36 -3.31 -2.68
CA GLY A 193 17.57 -2.46 -3.57
C GLY A 193 16.45 -1.79 -2.77
N PRO A 194 15.42 -2.54 -2.33
CA PRO A 194 14.36 -1.99 -1.49
C PRO A 194 14.73 -1.92 0.00
N LEU A 195 14.38 -0.81 0.66
CA LEU A 195 14.55 -0.60 2.11
C LEU A 195 13.26 -0.06 2.73
N GLN A 196 12.85 -0.57 3.90
CA GLN A 196 11.74 -0.01 4.67
C GLN A 196 12.08 0.02 6.16
N TYR A 197 11.85 1.14 6.83
CA TYR A 197 11.95 1.24 8.28
C TYR A 197 10.56 1.09 8.90
N LYS A 198 10.42 0.24 9.93
CA LYS A 198 9.24 0.16 10.78
C LYS A 198 9.58 0.63 12.18
N ASP A 199 8.75 1.53 12.70
CA ASP A 199 8.83 1.99 14.08
C ASP A 199 8.16 0.98 15.03
N LEU A 200 8.78 -0.20 15.15
CA LEU A 200 8.37 -1.30 16.01
C LEU A 200 9.58 -1.81 16.79
N ASP A 201 9.39 -2.22 18.04
CA ASP A 201 10.42 -2.91 18.86
C ASP A 201 11.83 -2.28 18.75
N GLU A 202 11.93 -0.98 19.05
CA GLU A 202 13.17 -0.20 18.99
C GLU A 202 13.69 0.10 17.57
N GLY A 203 12.88 -0.15 16.55
CA GLY A 203 13.14 0.16 15.14
C GLY A 203 13.64 -1.06 14.36
N ILE A 204 12.88 -1.47 13.34
CA ILE A 204 13.25 -2.57 12.43
C ILE A 204 13.50 -2.00 11.05
N LEU A 205 14.67 -2.25 10.50
CA LEU A 205 14.97 -2.00 9.09
C LEU A 205 14.81 -3.29 8.30
N LEU A 206 13.90 -3.28 7.33
CA LEU A 206 13.81 -4.32 6.30
C LEU A 206 14.77 -3.99 5.17
N VAL A 207 15.58 -4.98 4.82
CA VAL A 207 16.60 -4.91 3.77
C VAL A 207 16.31 -6.01 2.77
N LEU A 208 15.93 -5.65 1.54
CA LEU A 208 15.56 -6.61 0.51
C LEU A 208 16.59 -6.62 -0.62
N CYS A 209 16.79 -7.78 -1.22
CA CYS A 209 17.41 -7.88 -2.53
C CYS A 209 16.39 -7.63 -3.63
N GLY A 210 16.83 -7.07 -4.76
CA GLY A 210 15.93 -6.84 -5.88
C GLY A 210 15.68 -8.07 -6.75
N ARG A 211 16.56 -9.08 -6.67
CA ARG A 211 16.54 -10.28 -7.51
C ARG A 211 17.00 -11.52 -6.74
N PRO A 212 16.53 -12.72 -7.13
CA PRO A 212 17.05 -13.98 -6.63
C PRO A 212 18.42 -14.29 -7.26
N GLU A 213 19.16 -15.22 -6.67
CA GLU A 213 20.38 -15.76 -7.27
C GLU A 213 20.05 -16.51 -8.57
N GLY A 214 20.82 -16.28 -9.64
CA GLY A 214 20.58 -16.91 -10.94
C GLY A 214 19.30 -16.47 -11.68
N GLY A 215 18.52 -15.53 -11.14
CA GLY A 215 17.35 -14.93 -11.81
C GLY A 215 16.01 -15.66 -11.61
N ARG A 216 15.97 -16.75 -10.85
CA ARG A 216 14.75 -17.45 -10.39
C ARG A 216 14.94 -18.00 -8.98
N GLY A 217 13.85 -18.29 -8.27
CA GLY A 217 13.85 -18.86 -6.92
C GLY A 217 13.44 -17.84 -5.88
N THR A 218 14.13 -17.80 -4.74
CA THR A 218 13.78 -16.93 -3.63
C THR A 218 14.64 -15.66 -3.59
N ILE A 219 14.02 -14.55 -3.18
CA ILE A 219 14.66 -13.26 -2.96
C ILE A 219 14.99 -13.14 -1.47
N PRO A 220 16.26 -12.98 -1.09
CA PRO A 220 16.66 -12.79 0.30
C PRO A 220 16.11 -11.48 0.89
N ILE A 221 15.69 -11.55 2.16
CA ILE A 221 15.22 -10.42 2.95
C ILE A 221 15.82 -10.53 4.36
N TRP A 222 16.25 -9.40 4.90
CA TRP A 222 16.66 -9.31 6.30
C TRP A 222 15.78 -8.31 7.05
N SER A 223 15.39 -8.68 8.26
CA SER A 223 14.96 -7.72 9.27
C SER A 223 16.15 -7.44 10.19
N TYR A 224 16.50 -6.17 10.35
CA TYR A 224 17.60 -5.73 11.20
C TYR A 224 17.05 -4.84 12.32
N ASN A 225 17.17 -5.29 13.56
CA ASN A 225 16.79 -4.51 14.73
C ASN A 225 17.88 -3.48 15.04
N MET A 226 17.53 -2.20 14.96
CA MET A 226 18.49 -1.09 15.00
C MET A 226 19.13 -0.90 16.37
N VAL A 227 18.46 -1.28 17.46
CA VAL A 227 18.97 -1.14 18.83
C VAL A 227 19.69 -2.40 19.30
N LYS A 228 19.09 -3.56 19.11
CA LYS A 228 19.70 -4.86 19.49
C LYS A 228 20.86 -5.26 18.59
N LYS A 229 21.01 -4.63 17.41
CA LYS A 229 22.04 -4.95 16.41
C LYS A 229 21.97 -6.42 15.98
N GLN A 230 20.75 -6.92 15.80
CA GLN A 230 20.47 -8.31 15.43
C GLN A 230 19.71 -8.36 14.12
N ALA A 231 20.08 -9.33 13.27
CA ALA A 231 19.41 -9.59 12.02
C ALA A 231 18.72 -10.96 12.03
N ALA A 232 17.58 -11.05 11.37
CA ALA A 232 16.93 -12.30 11.01
C ALA A 232 16.68 -12.33 9.50
N GLU A 233 17.18 -13.38 8.86
CA GLU A 233 17.02 -13.64 7.43
C GLU A 233 15.78 -14.49 7.18
N PHE A 234 15.07 -14.15 6.12
CA PHE A 234 13.96 -14.88 5.55
C PHE A 234 13.93 -14.57 4.04
N SER A 235 12.91 -15.02 3.31
CA SER A 235 12.87 -14.79 1.86
C SER A 235 11.45 -14.58 1.34
N MET A 236 11.32 -14.29 0.06
CA MET A 236 10.05 -14.36 -0.67
C MET A 236 10.26 -15.04 -2.02
N GLU A 237 9.22 -15.63 -2.59
CA GLU A 237 9.28 -16.17 -3.95
C GLU A 237 9.43 -15.05 -4.99
N SER A 238 10.36 -15.21 -5.93
CA SER A 238 10.47 -14.30 -7.07
C SER A 238 9.27 -14.44 -8.02
N VAL A 239 8.94 -13.34 -8.69
CA VAL A 239 8.03 -13.37 -9.84
C VAL A 239 8.89 -13.42 -11.11
N ASP A 240 8.61 -14.37 -12.00
CA ASP A 240 9.39 -14.60 -13.21
C ASP A 240 9.68 -13.31 -14.00
N SER A 241 10.97 -12.98 -14.13
CA SER A 241 11.49 -11.79 -14.85
C SER A 241 11.14 -10.41 -14.24
N PHE A 242 10.68 -10.34 -12.99
CA PHE A 242 10.45 -9.08 -12.28
C PHE A 242 11.45 -8.87 -11.15
N ASP A 243 11.94 -7.64 -11.08
CA ASP A 243 12.77 -7.18 -9.97
C ASP A 243 11.89 -6.50 -8.93
N VAL A 244 12.12 -6.77 -7.64
CA VAL A 244 11.60 -5.90 -6.58
C VAL A 244 12.49 -4.66 -6.53
N VAL A 245 11.92 -3.49 -6.84
CA VAL A 245 12.71 -2.26 -6.99
C VAL A 245 12.55 -1.31 -5.82
N ASP A 246 11.40 -1.32 -5.14
CA ASP A 246 11.15 -0.46 -3.98
C ASP A 246 10.01 -1.02 -3.11
N ILE A 247 9.89 -0.51 -1.89
CA ILE A 247 8.92 -0.94 -0.88
C ILE A 247 8.38 0.26 -0.11
N THR A 248 7.11 0.21 0.30
CA THR A 248 6.53 1.24 1.14
C THR A 248 5.56 0.66 2.18
N GLU A 249 5.47 1.30 3.33
CA GLU A 249 4.51 0.98 4.37
C GLU A 249 3.15 1.65 4.13
N LEU A 250 2.09 0.86 4.21
CA LEU A 250 0.72 1.34 4.24
C LEU A 250 0.34 1.86 5.62
N PRO A 251 -0.69 2.72 5.74
CA PRO A 251 -1.21 3.16 7.03
C PRO A 251 -1.71 2.02 7.95
N SER A 252 -2.00 0.84 7.40
CA SER A 252 -2.33 -0.35 8.20
C SER A 252 -1.12 -0.98 8.89
N GLY A 253 0.10 -0.62 8.49
CA GLY A 253 1.35 -1.26 8.89
C GLY A 253 1.81 -2.37 7.94
N ASP A 254 0.98 -2.76 6.98
CA ASP A 254 1.37 -3.70 5.92
C ASP A 254 2.23 -3.03 4.85
N LEU A 255 2.73 -3.81 3.89
CA LEU A 255 3.72 -3.33 2.93
C LEU A 255 3.22 -3.48 1.50
N LEU A 256 3.63 -2.54 0.64
CA LEU A 256 3.57 -2.67 -0.80
C LEU A 256 4.95 -2.79 -1.39
N LEU A 257 5.10 -3.74 -2.31
CA LEU A 257 6.29 -3.93 -3.11
C LEU A 257 6.02 -3.42 -4.52
N LEU A 258 6.93 -2.59 -5.02
CA LEU A 258 6.97 -2.27 -6.45
C LEU A 258 7.88 -3.28 -7.14
N MET A 259 7.31 -3.92 -8.15
CA MET A 259 8.02 -4.86 -9.01
C MET A 259 8.06 -4.34 -10.43
N ARG A 260 9.20 -4.49 -11.12
CA ARG A 260 9.40 -3.97 -12.46
C ARG A 260 10.11 -4.98 -13.36
N ARG A 261 9.63 -5.07 -14.60
CA ARG A 261 10.35 -5.64 -15.74
C ARG A 261 10.59 -4.53 -16.77
N ARG A 262 11.84 -4.33 -17.18
CA ARG A 262 12.26 -3.22 -18.07
C ARG A 262 11.90 -3.41 -19.56
N GLY A 263 11.52 -4.61 -19.98
CA GLY A 263 11.24 -4.90 -21.39
C GLY A 263 10.86 -6.37 -21.62
N GLY A 264 10.90 -6.78 -22.89
CA GLY A 264 10.39 -8.06 -23.39
C GLY A 264 9.33 -7.82 -24.47
N ASP A 265 8.70 -8.87 -24.95
CA ASP A 265 7.73 -8.81 -26.07
C ASP A 265 6.53 -7.88 -25.77
N ASN A 266 6.25 -7.63 -24.50
CA ASN A 266 5.12 -6.85 -23.99
C ASN A 266 5.51 -5.45 -23.48
N GLY A 267 6.75 -5.01 -23.73
CA GLY A 267 7.29 -3.75 -23.23
C GLY A 267 7.52 -3.72 -21.70
N PRO A 268 7.84 -2.54 -21.13
CA PRO A 268 7.94 -2.34 -19.69
C PRO A 268 6.65 -2.72 -18.96
N THR A 269 6.81 -3.35 -17.81
CA THR A 269 5.70 -3.80 -16.98
C THR A 269 6.00 -3.53 -15.52
N VAL A 270 5.00 -3.02 -14.81
CA VAL A 270 5.07 -2.83 -13.37
C VAL A 270 3.98 -3.64 -12.70
N LYS A 271 4.30 -4.16 -11.53
CA LYS A 271 3.35 -4.85 -10.68
C LYS A 271 3.46 -4.32 -9.25
N ILE A 272 2.35 -4.32 -8.54
CA ILE A 272 2.31 -3.97 -7.12
C ILE A 272 1.83 -5.19 -6.36
N ALA A 273 2.64 -5.62 -5.40
CA ALA A 273 2.32 -6.72 -4.51
C ALA A 273 2.06 -6.19 -3.09
N TYR A 274 1.15 -6.85 -2.37
CA TYR A 274 0.86 -6.57 -0.97
C TYR A 274 1.36 -7.68 -0.07
N VAL A 275 1.97 -7.28 1.04
CA VAL A 275 2.55 -8.19 2.02
C VAL A 275 2.05 -7.79 3.39
N ARG A 276 1.38 -8.73 4.07
CA ARG A 276 0.90 -8.52 5.43
C ARG A 276 2.07 -8.51 6.41
N TRP A 277 2.06 -7.56 7.35
CA TRP A 277 3.10 -7.51 8.38
C TRP A 277 3.11 -8.77 9.27
N SER A 278 1.94 -9.39 9.49
CA SER A 278 1.83 -10.65 10.22
C SER A 278 2.60 -11.79 9.56
N GLU A 279 2.64 -11.83 8.23
CA GLU A 279 3.36 -12.85 7.48
C GLU A 279 4.88 -12.59 7.51
N ILE A 280 5.30 -11.33 7.45
CA ILE A 280 6.70 -10.94 7.71
C ILE A 280 7.13 -11.39 9.11
N SER A 281 6.34 -11.09 10.13
CA SER A 281 6.64 -11.44 11.53
C SER A 281 6.77 -12.96 11.73
N LYS A 282 5.90 -13.74 11.08
CA LYS A 282 6.00 -15.20 11.05
C LYS A 282 7.27 -15.67 10.34
N ALA A 283 7.58 -15.11 9.17
CA ALA A 283 8.76 -15.45 8.38
C ALA A 283 10.06 -15.13 9.10
N ILE A 284 10.14 -14.01 9.83
CA ILE A 284 11.27 -13.65 10.71
C ILE A 284 11.52 -14.75 11.75
N SER A 285 10.46 -15.26 12.37
CA SER A 285 10.55 -16.27 13.43
C SER A 285 10.86 -17.67 12.88
N SER A 286 10.29 -18.03 11.73
CA SER A 286 10.42 -19.36 11.12
C SER A 286 11.60 -19.47 10.15
N LYS A 287 12.20 -18.34 9.76
CA LYS A 287 13.17 -18.21 8.65
C LYS A 287 12.61 -18.74 7.32
N GLY A 288 11.30 -18.56 7.12
CA GLY A 288 10.56 -19.08 5.96
C GLY A 288 10.46 -18.11 4.77
N SER A 289 9.64 -18.49 3.79
CA SER A 289 9.27 -17.60 2.68
C SER A 289 8.00 -16.81 3.05
N VAL A 290 7.98 -15.51 2.79
CA VAL A 290 6.82 -14.64 3.00
C VAL A 290 5.91 -14.65 1.76
N PRO A 291 4.62 -15.00 1.89
CA PRO A 291 3.67 -14.89 0.80
C PRO A 291 3.29 -13.43 0.54
N TYR A 292 2.86 -13.16 -0.69
CA TYR A 292 2.35 -11.86 -1.12
C TYR A 292 1.19 -12.04 -2.09
N GLU A 293 0.38 -11.00 -2.22
CA GLU A 293 -0.75 -10.93 -3.15
C GLU A 293 -0.48 -9.91 -4.24
N MET A 294 -0.74 -10.28 -5.51
CA MET A 294 -0.60 -9.35 -6.63
C MET A 294 -1.84 -8.50 -6.77
N LEU A 295 -1.72 -7.19 -6.56
CA LEU A 295 -2.84 -6.27 -6.53
C LEU A 295 -3.07 -5.50 -7.81
N ALA A 296 -1.99 -5.19 -8.52
CA ALA A 296 -2.05 -4.46 -9.77
C ALA A 296 -0.97 -4.94 -10.73
N THR A 297 -1.29 -4.92 -12.02
CA THR A 297 -0.34 -5.07 -13.12
C THR A 297 -0.63 -3.98 -14.14
N ILE A 298 0.38 -3.19 -14.50
CA ILE A 298 0.28 -2.10 -15.46
C ILE A 298 1.35 -2.31 -16.53
N ARG A 299 0.95 -2.31 -17.79
CA ARG A 299 1.82 -2.70 -18.91
C ARG A 299 1.81 -1.63 -19.98
N GLU A 300 2.95 -1.44 -20.64
CA GLU A 300 3.02 -0.58 -21.81
C GLU A 300 2.12 -1.11 -22.95
N GLU A 301 2.08 -2.44 -23.15
CA GLU A 301 1.24 -3.08 -24.19
C GLU A 301 -0.26 -2.75 -24.06
N ASP A 302 -0.74 -2.43 -22.85
CA ASP A 302 -2.14 -2.05 -22.62
C ASP A 302 -2.44 -0.58 -23.00
N GLY A 303 -1.44 0.12 -23.55
CA GLY A 303 -1.52 1.52 -24.00
C GLY A 303 -1.14 2.53 -22.93
N TYR A 304 -0.59 2.13 -21.79
CA TYR A 304 -0.19 3.05 -20.72
C TYR A 304 1.25 3.53 -20.90
N ASP A 305 1.55 4.76 -20.44
CA ASP A 305 2.90 5.33 -20.47
C ASP A 305 3.75 4.73 -19.34
N VAL A 306 4.09 3.44 -19.44
CA VAL A 306 4.90 2.74 -18.44
C VAL A 306 6.38 2.91 -18.82
N ASP A 307 7.14 3.50 -17.92
CA ASP A 307 8.61 3.57 -18.03
C ASP A 307 9.23 2.72 -16.91
N ASN A 308 10.50 2.97 -16.67
CA ASN A 308 11.31 2.42 -15.63
C ASN A 308 10.87 2.87 -14.23
N MET A 309 9.69 2.46 -13.75
CA MET A 309 9.20 2.78 -12.40
C MET A 309 10.10 2.11 -11.37
N GLU A 310 10.69 2.92 -10.49
CA GLU A 310 11.63 2.49 -9.46
C GLU A 310 11.31 3.04 -8.08
N GLY A 311 10.46 4.05 -7.93
CA GLY A 311 10.03 4.55 -6.62
C GLY A 311 8.56 4.24 -6.31
N ILE A 312 8.25 3.85 -5.08
CA ILE A 312 6.88 3.75 -4.54
C ILE A 312 6.77 4.40 -3.17
N ALA A 313 5.73 5.19 -2.96
CA ALA A 313 5.43 5.75 -1.64
C ALA A 313 3.94 5.71 -1.35
N ALA A 314 3.55 5.46 -0.10
CA ALA A 314 2.16 5.51 0.34
C ALA A 314 1.98 6.50 1.49
N ARG A 315 0.80 7.13 1.54
CA ARG A 315 0.34 7.88 2.71
C ARG A 315 -1.15 7.77 2.89
N GLN A 316 -1.62 8.07 4.10
CA GLN A 316 -3.02 8.41 4.30
C GLN A 316 -3.20 9.92 4.17
N ASP A 317 -4.24 10.33 3.46
CA ASP A 317 -4.70 11.70 3.50
C ASP A 317 -5.37 12.02 4.83
N ARG A 318 -4.94 13.13 5.45
CA ARG A 318 -5.40 13.50 6.79
C ARG A 318 -6.88 13.89 6.79
N GLU A 319 -7.32 14.61 5.77
CA GLU A 319 -8.68 15.12 5.68
C GLU A 319 -9.63 14.07 5.14
N SER A 320 -9.31 13.50 3.97
CA SER A 320 -10.22 12.58 3.29
C SER A 320 -10.09 11.13 3.76
N ARG A 321 -9.07 10.81 4.57
CA ARG A 321 -8.71 9.44 5.02
C ARG A 321 -8.38 8.45 3.89
N ARG A 322 -8.30 8.92 2.64
CA ARG A 322 -7.94 8.13 1.45
C ARG A 322 -6.50 7.67 1.58
N VAL A 323 -6.20 6.47 1.11
CA VAL A 323 -4.82 6.00 1.00
C VAL A 323 -4.33 6.34 -0.40
N LEU A 324 -3.28 7.15 -0.49
CA LEU A 324 -2.68 7.59 -1.74
C LEU A 324 -1.36 6.86 -1.95
N ILE A 325 -1.13 6.42 -3.18
CA ILE A 325 0.09 5.73 -3.61
C ILE A 325 0.71 6.50 -4.77
N TYR A 326 2.01 6.73 -4.68
CA TYR A 326 2.79 7.41 -5.69
C TYR A 326 3.78 6.44 -6.33
N LEU A 327 3.90 6.47 -7.65
CA LEU A 327 4.97 5.78 -8.38
C LEU A 327 5.84 6.79 -9.11
N LEU A 328 7.15 6.55 -9.13
CA LEU A 328 8.13 7.43 -9.78
C LEU A 328 9.04 6.64 -10.72
N SER A 329 9.28 7.17 -11.92
CA SER A 329 10.19 6.56 -12.89
C SER A 329 11.61 7.12 -12.88
N ASN A 330 12.55 6.25 -13.24
CA ASN A 330 13.96 6.56 -13.47
C ASN A 330 14.23 6.63 -14.97
N ASN A 331 14.35 7.83 -15.53
CA ASN A 331 14.65 8.00 -16.95
C ASN A 331 16.12 7.67 -17.31
N ASN A 332 16.92 7.19 -16.33
CA ASN A 332 18.33 6.86 -16.45
C ASN A 332 19.25 7.99 -16.92
N PHE A 333 18.86 9.25 -16.64
CA PHE A 333 19.50 10.46 -17.15
C PHE A 333 19.40 10.61 -18.68
N GLU A 334 18.52 9.86 -19.33
CA GLU A 334 18.23 10.04 -20.75
C GLU A 334 17.32 11.27 -20.91
N LYS A 335 17.90 12.42 -21.29
CA LYS A 335 17.19 13.70 -21.45
C LYS A 335 15.97 13.64 -22.38
N THR A 336 15.94 12.71 -23.32
CA THR A 336 14.83 12.52 -24.26
C THR A 336 13.64 11.78 -23.63
N ARG A 337 13.86 11.07 -22.51
CA ARG A 337 12.81 10.40 -21.72
C ARG A 337 12.38 11.28 -20.55
N ALA A 338 11.09 11.33 -20.28
CA ALA A 338 10.56 12.06 -19.13
C ALA A 338 10.58 11.18 -17.89
N THR A 339 10.83 11.79 -16.72
CA THR A 339 10.49 11.15 -15.44
C THR A 339 8.99 11.21 -15.25
N LEU A 340 8.37 10.09 -14.89
CA LEU A 340 6.93 9.99 -14.66
C LEU A 340 6.66 9.96 -13.15
N LEU A 341 5.70 10.76 -12.70
CA LEU A 341 5.12 10.67 -11.36
C LEU A 341 3.64 10.33 -11.50
N TRP A 342 3.25 9.17 -10.99
CA TRP A 342 1.86 8.73 -10.98
C TRP A 342 1.31 8.78 -9.58
N ALA A 343 0.03 9.14 -9.44
CA ALA A 343 -0.68 9.06 -8.18
C ALA A 343 -1.95 8.21 -8.35
N PHE A 344 -2.17 7.35 -7.36
CA PHE A 344 -3.29 6.46 -7.25
C PHE A 344 -3.97 6.63 -5.90
N GLU A 345 -5.25 6.35 -5.85
CA GLU A 345 -5.97 6.02 -4.64
C GLU A 345 -6.07 4.51 -4.53
N TRP A 346 -5.71 3.99 -3.37
CA TRP A 346 -5.98 2.62 -3.00
C TRP A 346 -7.46 2.47 -2.64
N LEU A 347 -8.16 1.62 -3.37
CA LEU A 347 -9.53 1.23 -3.11
C LEU A 347 -9.48 -0.15 -2.46
N PRO A 348 -9.43 -0.27 -1.13
CA PRO A 348 -9.39 -1.58 -0.54
C PRO A 348 -10.67 -2.33 -0.94
N ASP A 349 -10.53 -3.59 -1.36
CA ASP A 349 -11.70 -4.44 -1.51
C ASP A 349 -12.45 -4.44 -0.17
N SER A 350 -13.71 -4.00 -0.20
CA SER A 350 -14.57 -3.96 0.97
C SER A 350 -14.67 -5.34 1.64
N ASP A 351 -14.42 -6.41 0.89
CA ASP A 351 -14.47 -7.79 1.34
C ASP A 351 -13.14 -8.30 1.90
N ALA A 352 -12.00 -7.75 1.46
CA ALA A 352 -10.66 -8.16 1.92
C ALA A 352 -10.32 -7.58 3.31
N ILE A 353 -10.79 -6.37 3.63
CA ILE A 353 -10.62 -5.76 4.96
C ILE A 353 -11.69 -6.24 5.96
N ALA A 354 -12.88 -6.61 5.46
CA ALA A 354 -13.92 -7.21 6.31
C ALA A 354 -13.53 -8.59 6.85
N GLY A 355 -12.59 -9.28 6.20
CA GLY A 355 -12.04 -10.57 6.66
C GLY A 355 -11.29 -10.50 8.00
N ASP A 356 -10.75 -9.34 8.38
CA ASP A 356 -10.00 -9.16 9.64
C ASP A 356 -10.74 -8.30 10.68
N ALA A 357 -11.76 -7.55 10.25
CA ALA A 357 -12.74 -6.93 11.16
C ALA A 357 -13.83 -7.90 11.66
N GLY A 358 -13.72 -9.19 11.31
CA GLY A 358 -14.69 -10.24 11.62
C GLY A 358 -14.57 -10.87 13.02
N SER A 359 -13.53 -10.58 13.81
CA SER A 359 -13.37 -11.21 15.15
C SER A 359 -13.71 -10.30 16.34
N SER A 360 -13.97 -9.00 16.13
CA SER A 360 -14.37 -8.07 17.21
C SER A 360 -15.84 -7.62 17.17
N LYS A 361 -16.58 -7.93 16.09
CA LYS A 361 -17.99 -7.55 15.95
C LYS A 361 -19.01 -8.53 16.55
N SER A 362 -18.60 -9.70 17.06
CA SER A 362 -19.55 -10.67 17.64
C SER A 362 -19.73 -10.57 19.16
N TRP A 363 -18.80 -9.96 19.92
CA TRP A 363 -18.93 -9.92 21.38
C TRP A 363 -19.89 -8.82 21.86
N TRP A 364 -19.82 -7.61 21.30
CA TRP A 364 -20.74 -6.52 21.66
C TRP A 364 -22.18 -6.81 21.27
N SER A 365 -22.39 -7.43 20.11
CA SER A 365 -23.73 -7.84 19.62
C SER A 365 -24.32 -8.94 20.52
N SER A 366 -23.51 -9.93 20.90
CA SER A 366 -23.94 -10.99 21.83
C SER A 366 -24.16 -10.47 23.25
N LEU A 367 -23.37 -9.50 23.71
CA LEU A 367 -23.53 -8.85 25.01
C LEU A 367 -24.78 -7.97 25.04
N LEU A 368 -25.07 -7.23 23.97
CA LEU A 368 -26.30 -6.43 23.85
C LEU A 368 -27.54 -7.32 23.81
N ILE A 369 -27.50 -8.42 23.06
CA ILE A 369 -28.59 -9.40 23.03
C ILE A 369 -28.79 -10.02 24.42
N LEU A 370 -27.71 -10.41 25.11
CA LEU A 370 -27.78 -10.97 26.46
C LEU A 370 -28.36 -9.95 27.46
N VAL A 371 -27.91 -8.70 27.41
CA VAL A 371 -28.41 -7.60 28.25
C VAL A 371 -29.89 -7.33 27.97
N MET A 372 -30.31 -7.33 26.71
CA MET A 372 -31.72 -7.16 26.33
C MET A 372 -32.60 -8.34 26.78
N VAL A 373 -32.11 -9.57 26.67
CA VAL A 373 -32.82 -10.77 27.15
C VAL A 373 -32.96 -10.75 28.67
N VAL A 374 -31.90 -10.37 29.39
CA VAL A 374 -31.93 -10.27 30.87
C VAL A 374 -32.86 -9.14 31.32
N LEU A 375 -32.81 -7.96 30.68
CA LEU A 375 -33.74 -6.87 30.97
C LEU A 375 -35.19 -7.24 30.66
N GLY A 376 -35.44 -7.93 29.54
CA GLY A 376 -36.76 -8.45 29.20
C GLY A 376 -37.29 -9.44 30.23
N ALA A 377 -36.44 -10.37 30.69
CA ALA A 377 -36.80 -11.32 31.74
C ALA A 377 -37.10 -10.63 33.08
N ILE A 378 -36.30 -9.62 33.46
CA ILE A 378 -36.53 -8.82 34.67
C ILE A 378 -37.86 -8.07 34.59
N ILE A 379 -38.18 -7.45 33.44
CA ILE A 379 -39.46 -6.75 33.24
C ILE A 379 -40.64 -7.71 33.38
N ILE A 380 -40.56 -8.92 32.81
CA ILE A 380 -41.61 -9.94 32.92
C ILE A 380 -41.81 -10.37 34.38
N VAL A 381 -40.73 -10.60 35.13
CA VAL A 381 -40.80 -10.96 36.55
C VAL A 381 -41.40 -9.82 37.38
N VAL A 382 -41.01 -8.56 37.13
CA VAL A 382 -41.58 -7.39 37.80
C VAL A 382 -43.07 -7.25 37.48
N MET A 383 -43.49 -7.45 36.23
CA MET A 383 -44.91 -7.44 35.85
C MET A 383 -45.69 -8.56 36.55
N MET A 384 -45.15 -9.78 36.63
CA MET A 384 -45.81 -10.88 37.35
C MET A 384 -45.96 -10.60 38.85
N ILE A 385 -44.93 -10.06 39.50
CA ILE A 385 -44.99 -9.68 40.92
C ILE A 385 -46.02 -8.57 41.15
N THR A 386 -46.10 -7.61 40.23
CA THR A 386 -47.05 -6.49 40.32
C THR A 386 -48.50 -6.96 40.10
N CYS A 387 -48.73 -7.88 39.16
CA CYS A 387 -50.03 -8.52 38.95
C CYS A 387 -50.46 -9.38 40.16
N CYS A 388 -49.55 -10.15 40.76
CA CYS A 388 -49.83 -10.90 41.98
C CYS A 388 -50.15 -9.98 43.18
N ARG A 389 -49.52 -8.81 43.28
CA ARG A 389 -49.87 -7.80 44.30
C ARG A 389 -51.24 -7.17 44.08
N GLN A 390 -51.64 -6.92 42.83
CA GLN A 390 -52.99 -6.40 42.52
C GLN A 390 -54.09 -7.45 42.74
N ALA A 391 -53.82 -8.74 42.48
CA ALA A 391 -54.76 -9.82 42.74
C ALA A 391 -55.08 -10.00 44.25
N HIS A 392 -54.15 -9.63 45.14
CA HIS A 392 -54.35 -9.68 46.60
C HIS A 392 -55.06 -8.47 47.22
N LEU A 393 -55.39 -7.44 46.43
CA LEU A 393 -56.09 -6.23 46.89
C LEU A 393 -57.58 -6.17 46.49
N SER A 394 -58.12 -7.24 45.90
CA SER A 394 -59.57 -7.32 45.60
C SER A 394 -60.35 -7.76 46.84
N PRO A 395 -61.34 -6.98 47.33
CA PRO A 395 -62.21 -7.41 48.43
C PRO A 395 -63.13 -8.56 47.98
N PRO A 396 -63.55 -9.44 48.90
CA PRO A 396 -64.37 -10.60 48.56
C PRO A 396 -65.74 -10.16 48.04
N LEU A 397 -66.12 -10.72 46.87
CA LEU A 397 -67.45 -10.58 46.28
C LEU A 397 -68.52 -11.01 47.30
N GLN A 398 -69.35 -10.05 47.70
CA GLN A 398 -70.58 -10.30 48.46
C GLN A 398 -71.51 -11.20 47.64
N ARG A 399 -71.99 -12.27 48.29
CA ARG A 399 -73.08 -13.11 47.79
C ARG A 399 -74.34 -12.25 47.65
N LEU A 400 -74.80 -12.02 46.43
CA LEU A 400 -76.17 -11.58 46.15
C LEU A 400 -77.02 -12.79 45.73
N ARG A 401 -78.09 -13.00 46.50
CA ARG A 401 -79.14 -13.98 46.25
C ARG A 401 -79.91 -13.65 44.98
N ALA A 402 -80.30 -14.70 44.27
CA ALA A 402 -81.20 -14.67 43.12
C ALA A 402 -82.59 -14.14 43.47
N PRO A 403 -83.34 -13.74 42.43
CA PRO A 403 -84.74 -14.13 42.31
C PRO A 403 -85.00 -14.92 41.01
N SER A 404 -85.64 -16.07 41.22
CA SER A 404 -86.67 -16.71 40.40
C SER A 404 -86.92 -16.23 38.96
N GLY A 405 -86.73 -17.16 38.02
CA GLY A 405 -87.81 -17.62 37.13
C GLY A 405 -88.07 -16.85 35.84
N GLN A 406 -87.59 -17.39 34.72
CA GLN A 406 -88.38 -17.54 33.49
C GLN A 406 -87.69 -18.49 32.50
N ARG A 407 -88.42 -19.54 32.10
CA ARG A 407 -88.17 -20.33 30.88
C ARG A 407 -88.60 -19.50 29.67
N ILE A 408 -87.90 -19.61 28.53
CA ILE A 408 -88.44 -19.97 27.20
C ILE A 408 -87.32 -19.98 26.14
N LEU A 409 -87.40 -21.01 25.27
CA LEU A 409 -86.88 -21.26 23.91
C LEU A 409 -85.94 -20.22 23.23
N GLY A 410 -84.96 -20.55 22.38
CA GLY A 410 -84.66 -21.73 21.58
C GLY A 410 -83.77 -21.33 20.36
N ARG A 411 -83.30 -22.34 19.60
CA ARG A 411 -82.46 -22.34 18.36
C ARG A 411 -80.95 -22.11 18.56
N ARG A 412 -80.09 -23.14 18.42
CA ARG A 412 -79.59 -23.88 17.22
C ARG A 412 -78.91 -23.01 16.15
N SER A 413 -77.59 -23.23 15.97
CA SER A 413 -76.92 -23.77 14.76
C SER A 413 -75.40 -23.81 14.99
N ALA A 414 -74.79 -25.01 15.10
CA ALA A 414 -74.01 -25.75 14.08
C ALA A 414 -72.52 -25.30 14.03
N ALA A 415 -71.56 -26.07 14.59
CA ALA A 415 -70.89 -27.28 14.04
C ALA A 415 -69.89 -26.94 12.90
N ALA A 416 -68.58 -27.07 13.15
CA ALA A 416 -67.68 -28.18 12.71
C ALA A 416 -67.15 -27.94 11.27
N THR A 417 -65.95 -28.32 10.80
CA THR A 417 -65.12 -29.51 11.04
C THR A 417 -63.73 -29.31 10.40
N TYR A 418 -62.79 -30.13 10.88
CA TYR A 418 -61.44 -30.52 10.41
C TYR A 418 -61.30 -31.08 8.97
N TYR A 419 -60.02 -31.22 8.55
CA TYR A 419 -59.33 -32.15 7.58
C TYR A 419 -58.49 -31.35 6.57
N ARG A 420 -57.15 -31.43 6.42
CA ARG A 420 -56.13 -32.52 6.31
C ARG A 420 -56.39 -33.48 5.14
N GLY A 421 -55.48 -33.48 4.17
CA GLY A 421 -55.41 -34.46 3.08
C GLY A 421 -54.08 -34.39 2.33
N GLU A 422 -53.25 -35.42 2.51
CA GLU A 422 -52.13 -35.83 1.65
C GLU A 422 -52.64 -36.62 0.42
N PHE A 423 -51.71 -37.03 -0.45
CA PHE A 423 -51.67 -38.03 -1.56
C PHE A 423 -51.23 -37.36 -2.87
N SER A 424 -50.04 -37.58 -3.45
CA SER A 424 -49.30 -38.78 -3.97
C SER A 424 -49.69 -39.23 -5.39
N SER A 425 -48.64 -39.54 -6.18
CA SER A 425 -48.53 -40.40 -7.40
C SER A 425 -49.39 -40.00 -8.61
N SER A 426 -49.03 -40.17 -9.89
CA SER A 426 -48.17 -41.10 -10.69
C SER A 426 -48.31 -40.58 -12.15
N ASP A 427 -47.31 -40.44 -13.02
CA ASP A 427 -46.58 -41.43 -13.86
C ASP A 427 -46.78 -41.07 -15.37
N ASP A 428 -45.75 -41.43 -16.16
CA ASP A 428 -45.66 -41.70 -17.62
C ASP A 428 -45.71 -40.51 -18.62
N ASP A 429 -44.98 -40.44 -19.74
CA ASP A 429 -43.93 -41.27 -20.38
C ASP A 429 -43.33 -40.53 -21.62
N ASP A 430 -42.31 -41.15 -22.24
CA ASP A 430 -41.68 -40.99 -23.59
C ASP A 430 -40.33 -40.19 -23.63
N GLU A 431 -39.13 -40.81 -23.61
CA GLU A 431 -38.38 -41.67 -24.59
C GLU A 431 -37.96 -40.93 -25.89
N PHE A 432 -36.81 -41.07 -26.59
CA PHE A 432 -35.44 -41.68 -26.56
C PHE A 432 -34.71 -41.04 -27.81
N GLU A 433 -33.39 -40.87 -27.98
CA GLU A 433 -32.27 -41.80 -28.29
C GLU A 433 -30.95 -40.97 -28.28
N LEU A 434 -29.84 -41.34 -27.63
CA LEU A 434 -28.82 -42.40 -27.88
C LEU A 434 -27.82 -42.15 -29.03
N GLY A 435 -26.53 -42.11 -28.66
CA GLY A 435 -25.36 -42.21 -29.56
C GLY A 435 -24.06 -42.35 -28.77
N VAL A 436 -23.44 -43.53 -28.84
CA VAL A 436 -22.35 -44.05 -28.00
C VAL A 436 -20.96 -43.88 -28.67
N LEU A 437 -19.93 -43.72 -27.83
CA LEU A 437 -18.44 -43.79 -27.97
C LEU A 437 -17.93 -45.02 -28.79
N PRO A 438 -16.64 -45.16 -29.24
CA PRO A 438 -15.40 -45.00 -28.41
C PRO A 438 -14.02 -44.73 -29.09
N GLY A 439 -12.97 -44.53 -28.26
CA GLY A 439 -11.73 -45.34 -28.42
C GLY A 439 -10.34 -44.67 -28.57
N SER A 440 -9.56 -44.73 -27.47
CA SER A 440 -8.15 -45.18 -27.38
C SER A 440 -6.95 -44.31 -27.82
N ALA A 441 -5.82 -44.59 -27.15
CA ALA A 441 -4.56 -43.85 -27.06
C ALA A 441 -3.41 -44.40 -27.93
N ARG A 442 -2.35 -43.60 -28.16
CA ARG A 442 -0.91 -43.96 -28.37
C ARG A 442 -0.09 -42.66 -28.37
N ILE A 443 0.91 -42.46 -27.50
CA ILE A 443 2.35 -42.78 -27.66
C ILE A 443 2.92 -42.45 -29.04
N GLU A 444 3.69 -41.36 -29.11
CA GLU A 444 5.08 -41.30 -29.61
C GLU A 444 5.82 -40.15 -28.90
#